data_AF-A0A821JX76-F1
#
_entry.id   AF-A0A821JX76-F1
#
_cell.length_a   1.000
_cell.length_b   1.000
_cell.length_c   1.000
_cell.angle_alpha   90.00
_cell.angle_beta   90.00
_cell.angle_gamma   90.00
#
_symmetry.space_group_name_H-M   'P 1'
#
loop_
_entity.id
_entity.type
_entity.pdbx_description
1 polymer ?
#
loop_
_entity_poly.entity_id
_entity_poly.type
_entity_poly.pdbx_seq_one_letter_code
_entity_poly.pdbx_strand_id
1 'polypeptide(L)'
;IIITLQDELIYLNTLQFLNKLCQNGWKANERIIINLIDLSIKPSTTKEANLIIREILQKQNRIDFLMIDQYLYNLGTNENKQIEQLIENYKIKIPNYKFEELYSILMNQPSAKIESRILKILQCTVYNGQSLSKDLLCYISSSLNGNNTEILVTILSKVIENGQILIEDIIHTIQNLFIRTDTNSILNLIRRLAEQYTTFRNDTIEHLFNKIKTYPDILSTIEIIAEYQQIPINILRPYLNENLSSDNILIVRSSFIILQYQILNNYIEEPFEFLTKVLLPEIIDQDKLTKELLSINQYLGIIRTLLSIEYFQPNIFQIYPVNQWSRECLCYDLLVRTII
;
A
#
# COMPACT_ATOMS: atom_id res chain seq x y z
N ILE A 1 8.71 -45.60 5.37
CA ILE A 1 7.73 -46.11 4.39
C ILE A 1 7.55 -45.03 3.35
N ILE A 2 8.17 -45.19 2.18
CA ILE A 2 7.96 -44.28 1.03
C ILE A 2 6.68 -44.78 0.37
N ILE A 3 5.64 -43.95 0.38
CA ILE A 3 4.32 -44.27 -0.19
C ILE A 3 4.37 -43.93 -1.68
N THR A 4 4.78 -44.89 -2.52
CA THR A 4 4.52 -44.87 -3.96
C THR A 4 3.41 -45.86 -4.23
N LEU A 5 2.16 -45.43 -4.03
CA LEU A 5 0.98 -46.29 -4.25
C LEU A 5 0.43 -46.02 -5.64
N GLN A 6 0.64 -46.97 -6.55
CA GLN A 6 0.07 -46.98 -7.90
C GLN A 6 -1.29 -47.69 -7.96
N ASP A 7 -1.72 -48.33 -6.88
CA ASP A 7 -2.96 -49.08 -6.77
C ASP A 7 -3.93 -48.40 -5.79
N GLU A 8 -5.12 -48.03 -6.27
CA GLU A 8 -6.16 -47.31 -5.51
C GLU A 8 -6.60 -48.07 -4.25
N LEU A 9 -6.62 -49.41 -4.30
CA LEU A 9 -7.05 -50.23 -3.17
C LEU A 9 -6.01 -50.20 -2.05
N ILE A 10 -4.74 -50.32 -2.40
CA ILE A 10 -3.62 -50.26 -1.45
C ILE A 10 -3.52 -48.85 -0.86
N TYR A 11 -3.80 -47.84 -1.68
CA TYR A 11 -3.89 -46.44 -1.28
C TYR A 11 -4.95 -46.19 -0.20
N LEU A 12 -6.19 -46.59 -0.44
CA LEU A 12 -7.28 -46.38 0.51
C LEU A 12 -7.04 -47.12 1.84
N ASN A 13 -6.58 -48.37 1.77
CA ASN A 13 -6.25 -49.17 2.95
C ASN A 13 -5.12 -48.54 3.78
N THR A 14 -4.13 -47.94 3.13
CA THR A 14 -3.03 -47.23 3.81
C THR A 14 -3.55 -45.99 4.54
N LEU A 15 -4.44 -45.21 3.91
CA LEU A 15 -5.06 -44.04 4.55
C LEU A 15 -5.93 -44.43 5.74
N GLN A 16 -6.75 -45.48 5.62
CA GLN A 16 -7.56 -45.99 6.72
C GLN A 16 -6.70 -46.46 7.90
N PHE A 17 -5.58 -47.14 7.60
CA PHE A 17 -4.62 -47.55 8.62
C PHE A 17 -3.99 -46.35 9.35
N LEU A 18 -3.55 -45.32 8.61
CA LEU A 18 -3.02 -44.09 9.19
C LEU A 18 -4.06 -43.36 10.05
N ASN A 19 -5.32 -43.33 9.62
CA ASN A 19 -6.42 -42.75 10.40
C ASN A 19 -6.63 -43.49 11.73
N LYS A 20 -6.58 -44.82 11.70
CA LYS A 20 -6.66 -45.66 12.90
C LYS A 20 -5.48 -45.45 13.84
N LEU A 21 -4.27 -45.27 13.32
CA LEU A 21 -3.11 -44.90 14.14
C LEU A 21 -3.33 -43.55 14.84
N CYS A 22 -3.81 -42.54 14.10
CA CYS A 22 -4.10 -41.22 14.66
C CYS A 22 -5.18 -41.27 15.75
N GLN A 23 -6.23 -42.10 15.58
CA GLN A 23 -7.25 -42.33 16.61
C GLN A 23 -6.66 -42.89 17.92
N ASN A 24 -5.56 -43.66 17.82
CA ASN A 24 -4.85 -44.21 18.97
C ASN A 24 -3.76 -43.27 19.52
N GLY A 25 -3.80 -41.97 19.17
CA GLY A 25 -2.88 -40.96 19.69
C GLY A 25 -1.50 -40.93 19.02
N TRP A 26 -1.29 -41.69 17.93
CA TRP A 26 -0.07 -41.59 17.15
C TRP A 26 0.02 -40.20 16.51
N LYS A 27 1.19 -39.57 16.62
CA LYS A 27 1.48 -38.28 15.98
C LYS A 27 2.28 -38.50 14.70
N ALA A 28 1.71 -38.09 13.58
CA ALA A 28 2.41 -38.13 12.30
C ALA A 28 3.58 -37.13 12.32
N ASN A 29 4.74 -37.55 11.82
CA ASN A 29 5.83 -36.62 11.58
C ASN A 29 5.51 -35.71 10.39
N GLU A 30 6.26 -34.61 10.25
CA GLU A 30 5.98 -33.61 9.22
C GLU A 30 6.02 -34.15 7.80
N ARG A 31 6.91 -35.11 7.51
CA ARG A 31 7.02 -35.72 6.19
C ARG A 31 5.78 -36.49 5.79
N ILE A 32 5.14 -37.18 6.74
CA ILE A 32 3.88 -37.90 6.49
C ILE A 32 2.74 -36.89 6.28
N ILE A 33 2.71 -35.80 7.04
CA ILE A 33 1.75 -34.72 6.86
C ILE A 33 1.88 -34.10 5.46
N ILE A 34 3.09 -33.81 4.99
CA ILE A 34 3.34 -33.25 3.65
C ILE A 34 2.87 -34.21 2.57
N ASN A 35 3.23 -35.49 2.66
CA ASN A 35 2.77 -36.49 1.69
C ASN A 35 1.24 -36.59 1.64
N LEU A 36 0.56 -36.50 2.79
CA LEU A 36 -0.91 -36.53 2.83
C LEU A 36 -1.52 -35.29 2.15
N ILE A 37 -0.91 -34.12 2.27
CA ILE A 37 -1.33 -32.89 1.60
C ILE A 37 -1.09 -32.99 0.09
N ASP A 38 0.10 -33.41 -0.33
CA ASP A 38 0.41 -33.61 -1.76
C ASP A 38 -0.56 -34.59 -2.40
N LEU A 39 -0.99 -35.60 -1.64
CA LEU A 39 -1.99 -36.55 -2.07
C LEU A 39 -3.39 -35.94 -2.13
N SER A 40 -3.83 -35.10 -1.19
CA SER A 40 -5.18 -34.51 -1.24
C SER A 40 -5.39 -33.57 -2.43
N ILE A 41 -4.31 -32.95 -2.91
CA ILE A 41 -4.35 -31.98 -4.01
C ILE A 41 -4.32 -32.66 -5.40
N LYS A 42 -3.94 -33.95 -5.49
CA LYS A 42 -3.88 -34.67 -6.77
C LYS A 42 -5.28 -34.86 -7.37
N PRO A 43 -5.47 -34.61 -8.70
CA PRO A 43 -6.76 -34.81 -9.37
C PRO A 43 -7.28 -36.26 -9.32
N SER A 44 -6.38 -37.23 -9.18
CA SER A 44 -6.70 -38.66 -9.10
C SER A 44 -7.19 -39.08 -7.72
N THR A 45 -7.21 -38.19 -6.72
CA THR A 45 -7.57 -38.55 -5.35
C THR A 45 -9.08 -38.60 -5.21
N THR A 46 -9.57 -39.78 -4.81
CA THR A 46 -11.00 -40.01 -4.62
C THR A 46 -11.57 -39.17 -3.48
N LYS A 47 -12.88 -38.85 -3.53
CA LYS A 47 -13.56 -38.12 -2.45
C LYS A 47 -13.40 -38.80 -1.09
N GLU A 48 -13.43 -40.12 -1.07
CA GLU A 48 -13.26 -40.93 0.14
C GLU A 48 -11.86 -40.79 0.73
N ALA A 49 -10.82 -40.87 -0.10
CA ALA A 49 -9.45 -40.64 0.33
C ALA A 49 -9.25 -39.23 0.92
N ASN A 50 -9.83 -38.21 0.27
CA ASN A 50 -9.78 -36.84 0.78
C ASN A 50 -10.46 -36.69 2.14
N LEU A 51 -11.59 -37.36 2.36
CA LEU A 51 -12.28 -37.33 3.64
C LEU A 51 -11.43 -37.96 4.76
N ILE A 52 -10.76 -39.07 4.48
CA ILE A 52 -9.86 -39.74 5.43
C ILE A 52 -8.63 -38.88 5.73
N ILE A 53 -8.02 -38.25 4.70
CA ILE A 53 -6.90 -37.32 4.88
C ILE A 53 -7.29 -36.16 5.80
N ARG A 54 -8.49 -35.59 5.61
CA ARG A 54 -9.00 -34.52 6.47
C ARG A 54 -9.14 -34.95 7.92
N GLU A 55 -9.73 -36.12 8.16
CA GLU A 55 -9.85 -36.65 9.53
C GLU A 55 -8.48 -36.86 10.19
N ILE A 56 -7.49 -37.35 9.44
CA ILE A 56 -6.12 -37.50 9.92
C ILE A 56 -5.55 -36.14 10.32
N LEU A 57 -5.62 -35.14 9.43
CA LEU A 57 -5.11 -33.79 9.70
C LEU A 57 -5.82 -33.14 10.91
N GLN A 58 -7.10 -33.43 11.13
CA GLN A 58 -7.91 -32.82 12.21
C GLN A 58 -7.43 -33.34 13.54
N LYS A 59 -7.29 -34.67 13.63
CA LYS A 59 -6.79 -35.37 14.82
C LYS A 59 -5.35 -35.00 15.16
N GLN A 60 -4.57 -34.53 14.19
CA GLN A 60 -3.21 -34.04 14.39
C GLN A 60 -3.16 -32.57 14.85
N ASN A 61 -4.31 -31.92 15.09
CA ASN A 61 -4.41 -30.46 15.34
C ASN A 61 -3.72 -29.62 14.25
N ARG A 62 -3.69 -30.10 13.01
CA ARG A 62 -3.14 -29.38 11.86
C ARG A 62 -4.26 -28.63 11.12
N ILE A 63 -5.06 -27.88 11.89
CA ILE A 63 -6.22 -27.10 11.40
C ILE A 63 -5.77 -26.11 10.31
N ASP A 64 -4.56 -25.58 10.44
CA ASP A 64 -3.88 -24.71 9.46
C ASP A 64 -3.91 -25.28 8.03
N PHE A 65 -3.82 -26.62 7.90
CA PHE A 65 -3.74 -27.31 6.61
C PHE A 65 -5.09 -27.85 6.13
N LEU A 66 -5.98 -28.21 7.06
CA LEU A 66 -7.38 -28.50 6.74
C LEU A 66 -8.11 -27.31 6.18
N MET A 67 -7.81 -26.13 6.69
CA MET A 67 -8.34 -24.89 6.17
C MET A 67 -7.84 -24.68 4.75
N ILE A 68 -6.55 -24.92 4.44
CA ILE A 68 -6.04 -24.85 3.06
C ILE A 68 -6.72 -25.86 2.14
N ASP A 69 -6.92 -27.11 2.56
CA ASP A 69 -7.57 -28.15 1.74
C ASP A 69 -9.09 -27.92 1.56
N GLN A 70 -9.78 -27.47 2.61
CA GLN A 70 -11.22 -27.16 2.61
C GLN A 70 -11.50 -25.82 1.88
N TYR A 71 -10.56 -24.88 1.95
CA TYR A 71 -10.52 -23.65 1.16
C TYR A 71 -10.25 -23.96 -0.32
N LEU A 72 -9.23 -24.75 -0.67
CA LEU A 72 -8.97 -25.21 -2.04
C LEU A 72 -10.13 -26.02 -2.63
N TYR A 73 -10.88 -26.74 -1.80
CA TYR A 73 -12.09 -27.47 -2.19
C TYR A 73 -13.31 -26.56 -2.38
N ASN A 74 -13.51 -25.56 -1.51
CA ASN A 74 -14.60 -24.57 -1.63
C ASN A 74 -14.32 -23.51 -2.71
N LEU A 75 -13.06 -23.37 -3.15
CA LEU A 75 -12.60 -22.45 -4.19
C LEU A 75 -13.09 -22.77 -5.61
N GLY A 76 -13.83 -23.87 -5.80
CA GLY A 76 -14.67 -24.06 -6.98
C GLY A 76 -15.92 -23.17 -7.00
N THR A 77 -16.21 -22.44 -5.90
CA THR A 77 -17.35 -21.53 -5.77
C THR A 77 -16.87 -20.10 -5.49
N ASN A 78 -17.56 -19.13 -6.10
CA ASN A 78 -17.03 -17.83 -6.51
C ASN A 78 -17.10 -16.74 -5.41
N GLU A 79 -16.80 -17.05 -4.15
CA GLU A 79 -17.13 -16.16 -3.01
C GLU A 79 -15.91 -15.64 -2.25
N ASN A 80 -15.33 -14.53 -2.74
CA ASN A 80 -14.15 -13.87 -2.14
C ASN A 80 -14.40 -13.26 -0.74
N LYS A 81 -15.65 -12.97 -0.33
CA LYS A 81 -15.95 -12.34 0.98
C LYS A 81 -15.84 -13.29 2.18
N GLN A 82 -16.04 -14.60 1.98
CA GLN A 82 -15.93 -15.58 3.07
C GLN A 82 -14.47 -15.85 3.43
N ILE A 83 -13.56 -15.63 2.49
CA ILE A 83 -12.13 -15.84 2.62
C ILE A 83 -11.49 -14.86 3.62
N GLU A 84 -11.81 -13.57 3.51
CA GLU A 84 -11.31 -12.53 4.42
C GLU A 84 -11.79 -12.80 5.86
N GLN A 85 -13.07 -13.13 6.04
CA GLN A 85 -13.63 -13.52 7.35
C GLN A 85 -12.99 -14.79 7.92
N LEU A 86 -12.65 -15.78 7.10
CA LEU A 86 -12.01 -17.01 7.57
C LEU A 86 -10.54 -16.78 7.94
N ILE A 87 -9.82 -15.89 7.27
CA ILE A 87 -8.43 -15.57 7.64
C ILE A 87 -8.42 -14.79 8.96
N GLU A 88 -9.29 -13.79 9.07
CA GLU A 88 -9.40 -12.92 10.25
C GLU A 88 -9.84 -13.70 11.50
N ASN A 89 -10.79 -14.63 11.35
CA ASN A 89 -11.31 -15.43 12.47
C ASN A 89 -10.30 -16.46 13.02
N TYR A 90 -9.37 -16.96 12.20
CA TYR A 90 -8.56 -18.13 12.58
C TYR A 90 -7.05 -17.86 12.73
N LYS A 91 -6.55 -16.65 12.42
CA LYS A 91 -5.14 -16.24 12.66
C LYS A 91 -4.09 -17.29 12.23
N ILE A 92 -4.28 -17.89 11.05
CA ILE A 92 -3.52 -19.07 10.61
C ILE A 92 -2.10 -18.65 10.20
N LYS A 93 -1.06 -19.11 10.90
CA LYS A 93 0.34 -18.90 10.46
C LYS A 93 0.78 -20.04 9.53
N ILE A 94 0.94 -19.78 8.23
CA ILE A 94 1.57 -20.74 7.31
C ILE A 94 3.09 -20.67 7.54
N PRO A 95 3.79 -21.74 7.96
CA PRO A 95 5.23 -21.66 8.16
C PRO A 95 5.95 -21.28 6.85
N ASN A 96 6.78 -20.22 6.85
CA ASN A 96 7.44 -19.69 5.64
C ASN A 96 8.16 -20.75 4.77
N TYR A 97 8.83 -21.73 5.40
CA TYR A 97 9.56 -22.78 4.69
C TYR A 97 8.65 -23.72 3.87
N LYS A 98 7.37 -23.84 4.22
CA LYS A 98 6.40 -24.66 3.46
C LYS A 98 5.84 -23.94 2.25
N PHE A 99 5.87 -22.59 2.26
CA PHE A 99 5.40 -21.79 1.13
C PHE A 99 6.33 -21.93 -0.07
N GLU A 100 7.65 -21.86 0.13
CA GLU A 100 8.62 -21.95 -0.98
C GLU A 100 8.58 -23.32 -1.66
N GLU A 101 8.40 -24.39 -0.89
CA GLU A 101 8.14 -25.73 -1.44
C GLU A 101 6.83 -25.78 -2.24
N LEU A 102 5.72 -25.30 -1.68
CA LEU A 102 4.42 -25.23 -2.38
C LEU A 102 4.49 -24.38 -3.65
N TYR A 103 5.19 -23.25 -3.60
CA TYR A 103 5.39 -22.36 -4.74
C TYR A 103 6.20 -23.06 -5.84
N SER A 104 7.30 -23.72 -5.49
CA SER A 104 8.11 -24.48 -6.45
C SER A 104 7.32 -25.61 -7.11
N ILE A 105 6.40 -26.25 -6.38
CA ILE A 105 5.53 -27.31 -6.91
C ILE A 105 4.48 -26.72 -7.86
N LEU A 106 3.88 -25.58 -7.50
CA LEU A 106 2.83 -24.93 -8.29
C LEU A 106 3.37 -24.29 -9.58
N MET A 107 4.56 -23.70 -9.55
CA MET A 107 5.18 -23.06 -10.72
C MET A 107 5.53 -24.03 -11.85
N ASN A 108 5.61 -25.34 -11.55
CA ASN A 108 5.90 -26.38 -12.54
C ASN A 108 4.66 -26.91 -13.28
N GLN A 109 3.47 -26.33 -13.08
CA GLN A 109 2.26 -26.77 -13.74
C GLN A 109 1.60 -25.64 -14.57
N PRO A 110 1.31 -25.88 -15.87
CA PRO A 110 0.67 -24.88 -16.72
C PRO A 110 -0.87 -24.94 -16.60
N SER A 111 -1.50 -24.01 -15.87
CA SER A 111 -2.93 -23.70 -16.03
C SER A 111 -3.34 -22.39 -15.33
N ALA A 112 -4.33 -21.68 -15.89
CA ALA A 112 -4.94 -20.49 -15.26
C ALA A 112 -5.53 -20.76 -13.86
N LYS A 113 -5.87 -22.02 -13.55
CA LYS A 113 -6.33 -22.43 -12.22
C LYS A 113 -5.23 -22.33 -11.16
N ILE A 114 -3.96 -22.42 -11.56
CA ILE A 114 -2.82 -22.38 -10.65
C ILE A 114 -2.49 -20.95 -10.27
N GLU A 115 -2.55 -20.00 -11.21
CA GLU A 115 -2.35 -18.59 -10.93
C GLU A 115 -3.35 -18.09 -9.86
N SER A 116 -4.64 -18.44 -10.01
CA SER A 116 -5.66 -18.12 -9.00
C SER A 116 -5.36 -18.72 -7.62
N ARG A 117 -4.79 -19.92 -7.57
CA ARG A 117 -4.37 -20.56 -6.30
C ARG A 117 -3.17 -19.85 -5.69
N ILE A 118 -2.14 -19.53 -6.48
CA ILE A 118 -0.94 -18.81 -6.03
C ILE A 118 -1.35 -17.46 -5.43
N LEU A 119 -2.19 -16.69 -6.12
CA LEU A 119 -2.66 -15.39 -5.63
C LEU A 119 -3.36 -15.50 -4.28
N LYS A 120 -4.20 -16.51 -4.09
CA LYS A 120 -4.93 -16.70 -2.83
C LYS A 120 -4.03 -17.12 -1.68
N ILE A 121 -3.03 -17.97 -1.94
CA ILE A 121 -2.04 -18.33 -0.91
C ILE A 121 -1.21 -17.09 -0.55
N LEU A 122 -0.80 -16.28 -1.54
CA LEU A 122 -0.10 -15.02 -1.30
C LEU A 122 -0.94 -14.07 -0.43
N GLN A 123 -2.23 -13.89 -0.75
CA GLN A 123 -3.17 -13.13 0.07
C GLN A 123 -3.21 -13.66 1.50
N CYS A 124 -3.47 -14.95 1.72
CA CYS A 124 -3.46 -15.53 3.06
C CYS A 124 -2.16 -15.24 3.81
N THR A 125 -1.02 -15.39 3.14
CA THR A 125 0.31 -15.19 3.74
C THR A 125 0.46 -13.75 4.25
N VAL A 126 0.18 -12.75 3.41
CA VAL A 126 0.33 -11.34 3.79
C VAL A 126 -0.74 -10.89 4.79
N TYR A 127 -1.97 -11.38 4.70
CA TYR A 127 -3.02 -11.02 5.67
C TYR A 127 -2.75 -11.59 7.07
N ASN A 128 -1.97 -12.68 7.17
CA ASN A 128 -1.49 -13.21 8.45
C ASN A 128 -0.23 -12.51 8.97
N GLY A 129 0.16 -11.39 8.37
CA GLY A 129 1.30 -10.59 8.81
C GLY A 129 2.66 -11.18 8.41
N GLN A 130 2.71 -12.10 7.46
CA GLN A 130 3.94 -12.77 7.06
C GLN A 130 4.63 -12.01 5.93
N SER A 131 5.96 -11.95 6.00
CA SER A 131 6.80 -11.38 4.94
C SER A 131 6.89 -12.32 3.75
N LEU A 132 6.82 -11.77 2.54
CA LEU A 132 7.07 -12.51 1.32
C LEU A 132 8.56 -12.57 1.00
N SER A 133 9.05 -13.68 0.43
CA SER A 133 10.42 -13.75 -0.07
C SER A 133 10.60 -12.86 -1.30
N LYS A 134 11.86 -12.50 -1.59
CA LYS A 134 12.20 -11.64 -2.74
C LYS A 134 11.68 -12.20 -4.06
N ASP A 135 11.78 -13.50 -4.26
CA ASP A 135 11.34 -14.15 -5.50
C ASP A 135 9.83 -14.04 -5.72
N LEU A 136 9.05 -14.10 -4.65
CA LEU A 136 7.59 -13.92 -4.70
C LEU A 136 7.20 -12.49 -5.00
N LEU A 137 7.92 -11.53 -4.41
CA LEU A 137 7.73 -10.13 -4.72
C LEU A 137 8.09 -9.83 -6.18
N CYS A 138 9.18 -10.42 -6.71
CA CYS A 138 9.53 -10.32 -8.12
C CYS A 138 8.46 -10.95 -9.03
N TYR A 139 7.92 -12.11 -8.66
CA TYR A 139 6.81 -12.75 -9.38
C TYR A 139 5.57 -11.84 -9.42
N ILE A 140 5.15 -11.31 -8.26
CA ILE A 140 4.05 -10.34 -8.15
C ILE A 140 4.30 -9.16 -9.08
N SER A 141 5.49 -8.56 -8.99
CA SER A 141 5.88 -7.40 -9.81
C SER A 141 5.79 -7.69 -11.31
N SER A 142 6.31 -8.83 -11.76
CA SER A 142 6.24 -9.24 -13.18
C SER A 142 4.80 -9.48 -13.67
N SER A 143 3.88 -9.80 -12.75
CA SER A 143 2.48 -10.10 -13.04
C SER A 143 1.54 -8.90 -12.92
N LEU A 144 2.05 -7.72 -12.50
CA LEU A 144 1.24 -6.52 -12.26
C LEU A 144 0.51 -5.99 -13.49
N ASN A 145 0.96 -6.33 -14.70
CA ASN A 145 0.31 -5.94 -15.96
C ASN A 145 -0.70 -7.00 -16.49
N GLY A 146 -1.06 -8.00 -15.68
CA GLY A 146 -1.95 -9.09 -16.07
C GLY A 146 -3.42 -8.87 -15.70
N ASN A 147 -4.23 -9.93 -15.82
CA ASN A 147 -5.67 -9.90 -15.50
C ASN A 147 -5.97 -9.73 -14.00
N ASN A 148 -4.95 -9.88 -13.14
CA ASN A 148 -5.09 -9.90 -11.68
C ASN A 148 -4.46 -8.68 -10.99
N THR A 149 -4.24 -7.58 -11.72
CA THR A 149 -3.57 -6.36 -11.20
C THR A 149 -4.14 -5.89 -9.87
N GLU A 150 -5.46 -5.75 -9.74
CA GLU A 150 -6.09 -5.26 -8.50
C GLU A 150 -5.79 -6.14 -7.28
N ILE A 151 -5.80 -7.47 -7.48
CA ILE A 151 -5.47 -8.43 -6.42
C ILE A 151 -4.00 -8.28 -6.01
N LEU A 152 -3.10 -8.17 -6.99
CA LEU A 152 -1.66 -8.02 -6.77
C LEU A 152 -1.32 -6.70 -6.07
N VAL A 153 -1.98 -5.60 -6.45
CA VAL A 153 -1.86 -4.29 -5.79
C VAL A 153 -2.32 -4.37 -4.33
N THR A 154 -3.40 -5.11 -4.05
CA THR A 154 -3.88 -5.35 -2.68
C THR A 154 -2.85 -6.14 -1.86
N ILE A 155 -2.27 -7.20 -2.45
CA ILE A 155 -1.21 -7.98 -1.80
C ILE A 155 -0.02 -7.08 -1.46
N LEU A 156 0.50 -6.29 -2.41
CA LEU A 156 1.62 -5.38 -2.18
C LEU A 156 1.31 -4.32 -1.13
N SER A 157 0.10 -3.78 -1.14
CA SER A 157 -0.34 -2.82 -0.11
C SER A 157 -0.27 -3.43 1.28
N LYS A 158 -0.67 -4.71 1.43
CA LYS A 158 -0.60 -5.41 2.71
C LYS A 158 0.83 -5.78 3.11
N VAL A 159 1.70 -6.11 2.15
CA VAL A 159 3.14 -6.32 2.40
C VAL A 159 3.76 -5.08 3.04
N ILE A 160 3.50 -3.92 2.45
CA ILE A 160 3.98 -2.62 2.95
C ILE A 160 3.38 -2.31 4.32
N GLU A 161 2.07 -2.55 4.52
CA GLU A 161 1.40 -2.37 5.81
C GLU A 161 2.00 -3.22 6.93
N ASN A 162 2.46 -4.43 6.60
CA ASN A 162 3.16 -5.30 7.55
C ASN A 162 4.61 -4.85 7.84
N GLY A 163 5.04 -3.71 7.30
CA GLY A 163 6.37 -3.14 7.51
C GLY A 163 7.47 -3.70 6.61
N GLN A 164 7.12 -4.50 5.59
CA GLN A 164 8.12 -5.01 4.66
C GLN A 164 8.47 -3.96 3.60
N ILE A 165 9.76 -3.63 3.51
CA ILE A 165 10.31 -2.70 2.52
C ILE A 165 10.44 -3.41 1.17
N LEU A 166 9.93 -2.77 0.10
CA LEU A 166 10.06 -3.27 -1.27
C LEU A 166 11.41 -2.88 -1.86
N ILE A 167 11.94 -3.75 -2.73
CA ILE A 167 13.16 -3.44 -3.49
C ILE A 167 12.85 -2.44 -4.62
N GLU A 168 13.87 -1.70 -5.04
CA GLU A 168 13.75 -0.60 -6.00
C GLU A 168 13.11 -1.01 -7.33
N ASP A 169 13.48 -2.17 -7.90
CA ASP A 169 12.93 -2.67 -9.16
C ASP A 169 11.39 -2.85 -9.12
N ILE A 170 10.87 -3.25 -7.97
CA ILE A 170 9.43 -3.44 -7.76
C ILE A 170 8.75 -2.09 -7.63
N ILE A 171 9.36 -1.17 -6.91
CA ILE A 171 8.89 0.22 -6.78
C ILE A 171 8.80 0.86 -8.17
N HIS A 172 9.83 0.71 -9.01
CA HIS A 172 9.81 1.19 -10.41
C HIS A 172 8.67 0.58 -11.22
N THR A 173 8.38 -0.71 -11.03
CA THR A 173 7.27 -1.38 -11.71
C THR A 173 5.92 -0.79 -11.27
N ILE A 174 5.73 -0.56 -9.97
CA ILE A 174 4.52 0.08 -9.41
C ILE A 174 4.36 1.51 -9.96
N GLN A 175 5.44 2.30 -9.99
CA GLN A 175 5.43 3.66 -10.54
C GLN A 175 5.04 3.67 -12.03
N ASN A 176 5.61 2.76 -12.83
CA ASN A 176 5.25 2.61 -14.24
C ASN A 176 3.78 2.18 -14.42
N LEU A 177 3.27 1.32 -13.54
CA LEU A 177 1.87 0.94 -13.54
C LEU A 177 0.99 2.15 -13.23
N PHE A 178 1.30 2.92 -12.19
CA PHE A 178 0.55 4.12 -11.80
C PHE A 178 0.45 5.16 -12.93
N ILE A 179 1.54 5.41 -13.67
CA ILE A 179 1.52 6.33 -14.81
C ILE A 179 0.58 5.84 -15.93
N ARG A 180 0.46 4.52 -16.11
CA ARG A 180 -0.38 3.91 -17.15
C ARG A 180 -1.83 3.74 -16.73
N THR A 181 -2.06 3.58 -15.43
CA THR A 181 -3.36 3.24 -14.87
C THR A 181 -3.67 4.13 -13.68
N ASP A 182 -4.72 4.94 -13.82
CA ASP A 182 -5.15 5.89 -12.79
C ASP A 182 -6.19 5.26 -11.86
N THR A 183 -5.88 4.16 -11.17
CA THR A 183 -6.83 3.55 -10.22
C THR A 183 -6.56 4.00 -8.78
N ASN A 184 -7.64 4.14 -7.99
CA ASN A 184 -7.54 4.50 -6.56
C ASN A 184 -6.72 3.46 -5.75
N SER A 185 -6.75 2.19 -6.14
CA SER A 185 -5.99 1.13 -5.47
C SER A 185 -4.48 1.36 -5.62
N ILE A 186 -4.03 1.75 -6.81
CA ILE A 186 -2.62 2.05 -7.07
C ILE A 186 -2.22 3.37 -6.41
N LEU A 187 -3.09 4.39 -6.42
CA LEU A 187 -2.82 5.62 -5.68
C LEU A 187 -2.60 5.35 -4.18
N ASN A 188 -3.43 4.50 -3.56
CA ASN A 188 -3.24 4.10 -2.17
C ASN A 188 -1.92 3.36 -1.94
N LEU A 189 -1.48 2.55 -2.91
CA LEU A 189 -0.18 1.89 -2.87
C LEU A 189 0.97 2.91 -2.94
N ILE A 190 0.88 3.91 -3.82
CA ILE A 190 1.85 5.02 -3.92
C ILE A 190 1.91 5.80 -2.60
N ARG A 191 0.76 6.12 -1.99
CA ARG A 191 0.71 6.79 -0.69
C ARG A 191 1.44 6.00 0.40
N ARG A 192 1.18 4.69 0.49
CA ARG A 192 1.83 3.82 1.47
C ARG A 192 3.35 3.71 1.25
N LEU A 193 3.80 3.73 -0.01
CA LEU A 193 5.22 3.81 -0.32
C LEU A 193 5.82 5.15 0.15
N ALA A 194 5.11 6.26 -0.02
CA ALA A 194 5.53 7.57 0.46
C ALA A 194 5.62 7.61 1.99
N GLU A 195 4.66 6.99 2.70
CA GLU A 195 4.67 6.81 4.16
C GLU A 195 5.89 6.00 4.66
N GLN A 196 6.53 5.22 3.79
CA GLN A 196 7.80 4.51 4.05
C GLN A 196 9.03 5.27 3.55
N TYR A 197 8.91 6.57 3.29
CA TYR A 197 10.01 7.43 2.84
C TYR A 197 10.61 7.02 1.49
N THR A 198 9.80 6.38 0.63
CA THR A 198 10.24 5.96 -0.72
C THR A 198 10.49 7.18 -1.59
N THR A 199 11.62 7.18 -2.32
CA THR A 199 11.90 8.18 -3.35
C THR A 199 11.22 7.81 -4.67
N PHE A 200 10.45 8.74 -5.21
CA PHE A 200 9.73 8.60 -6.48
C PHE A 200 10.48 9.25 -7.64
N ARG A 201 10.33 8.70 -8.85
CA ARG A 201 10.87 9.30 -10.06
C ARG A 201 10.09 10.57 -10.44
N ASN A 202 10.75 11.48 -11.13
CA ASN A 202 10.16 12.76 -11.54
C ASN A 202 8.90 12.60 -12.40
N ASP A 203 8.85 11.58 -13.27
CA ASP A 203 7.69 11.26 -14.11
C ASP A 203 6.45 10.90 -13.28
N THR A 204 6.65 10.20 -12.16
CA THR A 204 5.59 9.79 -11.24
C THR A 204 5.09 11.00 -10.44
N ILE A 205 6.00 11.86 -9.99
CA ILE A 205 5.65 13.11 -9.31
C ILE A 205 4.86 14.02 -10.26
N GLU A 206 5.34 14.23 -11.49
CA GLU A 206 4.66 15.01 -12.51
C GLU A 206 3.24 14.46 -12.78
N HIS A 207 3.10 13.13 -12.88
CA HIS A 207 1.81 12.48 -13.07
C HIS A 207 0.84 12.74 -11.90
N LEU A 208 1.32 12.68 -10.65
CA LEU A 208 0.51 13.03 -9.47
C LEU A 208 0.00 14.48 -9.56
N PHE A 209 0.87 15.43 -9.86
CA PHE A 209 0.49 16.85 -9.97
C PHE A 209 -0.55 17.09 -11.07
N ASN A 210 -0.42 16.41 -12.21
CA ASN A 210 -1.39 16.50 -13.31
C ASN A 210 -2.77 15.92 -12.98
N LYS A 211 -2.88 15.10 -11.93
CA LYS A 211 -4.10 14.37 -11.55
C LYS A 211 -4.81 14.94 -10.32
N ILE A 212 -4.31 16.02 -9.72
CA ILE A 212 -4.88 16.66 -8.51
C ILE A 212 -6.38 16.97 -8.65
N LYS A 213 -6.82 17.45 -9.82
CA LYS A 213 -8.23 17.79 -10.07
C LYS A 213 -9.13 16.55 -10.17
N THR A 214 -8.56 15.37 -10.44
CA THR A 214 -9.29 14.11 -10.64
C THR A 214 -9.53 13.37 -9.34
N TYR A 215 -8.57 13.41 -8.40
CA TYR A 215 -8.61 12.64 -7.17
C TYR A 215 -8.27 13.51 -5.96
N PRO A 216 -9.21 13.73 -5.01
CA PRO A 216 -8.93 14.55 -3.83
C PRO A 216 -7.82 13.97 -2.94
N ASP A 217 -7.68 12.64 -2.91
CA ASP A 217 -6.69 11.94 -2.09
C ASP A 217 -5.25 12.12 -2.58
N ILE A 218 -5.04 12.59 -3.82
CA ILE A 218 -3.71 12.86 -4.38
C ILE A 218 -2.99 13.96 -3.59
N LEU A 219 -3.71 14.97 -3.10
CA LEU A 219 -3.09 16.07 -2.34
C LEU A 219 -2.36 15.54 -1.11
N SER A 220 -3.01 14.67 -0.33
CA SER A 220 -2.38 14.04 0.85
C SER A 220 -1.15 13.22 0.49
N THR A 221 -1.17 12.56 -0.68
CA THR A 221 -0.03 11.78 -1.16
C THR A 221 1.15 12.68 -1.54
N ILE A 222 0.88 13.80 -2.22
CA ILE A 222 1.90 14.79 -2.59
C ILE A 222 2.48 15.47 -1.34
N GLU A 223 1.66 15.79 -0.34
CA GLU A 223 2.12 16.36 0.93
C GLU A 223 3.14 15.44 1.62
N ILE A 224 2.84 14.13 1.71
CA ILE A 224 3.76 13.14 2.28
C ILE A 224 5.05 13.04 1.44
N ILE A 225 4.95 13.02 0.11
CA ILE A 225 6.14 13.02 -0.76
C ILE A 225 6.97 14.28 -0.53
N ALA A 226 6.35 15.45 -0.44
CA ALA A 226 7.03 16.72 -0.22
C ALA A 226 7.76 16.78 1.13
N GLU A 227 7.26 16.08 2.15
CA GLU A 227 7.88 15.97 3.46
C GLU A 227 9.23 15.24 3.41
N TYR A 228 9.37 14.24 2.54
CA TYR A 228 10.54 13.35 2.53
C TYR A 228 11.40 13.44 1.27
N GLN A 229 10.94 14.14 0.23
CA GLN A 229 11.62 14.22 -1.05
C GLN A 229 11.57 15.63 -1.64
N GLN A 230 12.69 16.04 -2.26
CA GLN A 230 12.73 17.24 -3.09
C GLN A 230 11.85 17.07 -4.33
N ILE A 231 10.88 17.97 -4.49
CA ILE A 231 10.07 18.07 -5.69
C ILE A 231 10.83 18.91 -6.72
N PRO A 232 11.02 18.42 -7.96
CA PRO A 232 11.70 19.18 -9.00
C PRO A 232 11.08 20.57 -9.20
N ILE A 233 11.93 21.60 -9.25
CA ILE A 233 11.50 23.01 -9.28
C ILE A 233 10.64 23.35 -10.50
N ASN A 234 10.88 22.65 -11.61
CA ASN A 234 10.14 22.75 -12.86
C ASN A 234 8.74 22.13 -12.77
N ILE A 235 8.46 21.31 -11.76
CA ILE A 235 7.12 20.77 -11.44
C ILE A 235 6.47 21.64 -10.36
N LEU A 236 7.20 21.92 -9.28
CA LEU A 236 6.67 22.65 -8.12
C LEU A 236 6.21 24.07 -8.46
N ARG A 237 7.02 24.85 -9.19
CA ARG A 237 6.71 26.27 -9.46
C ARG A 237 5.45 26.45 -10.31
N PRO A 238 5.28 25.76 -11.46
CA PRO A 238 4.03 25.84 -12.22
C PRO A 238 2.81 25.45 -11.38
N TYR A 239 2.91 24.38 -10.60
CA TYR A 239 1.83 23.95 -9.71
C TYR A 239 1.43 25.05 -8.73
N LEU A 240 2.39 25.61 -7.99
CA LEU A 240 2.11 26.65 -7.00
C LEU A 240 1.47 27.89 -7.65
N ASN A 241 1.97 28.31 -8.82
CA ASN A 241 1.42 29.46 -9.54
C ASN A 241 -0.03 29.25 -10.01
N GLU A 242 -0.39 28.02 -10.40
CA GLU A 242 -1.76 27.70 -10.79
C GLU A 242 -2.69 27.54 -9.56
N ASN A 243 -2.19 26.97 -8.47
CA ASN A 243 -3.04 26.44 -7.39
C ASN A 243 -3.11 27.32 -6.15
N LEU A 244 -2.13 28.18 -5.89
CA LEU A 244 -2.20 29.13 -4.79
C LEU A 244 -3.30 30.18 -5.05
N SER A 245 -3.59 30.51 -6.30
CA SER A 245 -4.72 31.41 -6.64
C SER A 245 -6.06 30.68 -6.80
N SER A 246 -6.15 29.41 -6.38
CA SER A 246 -7.38 28.63 -6.48
C SER A 246 -8.45 29.09 -5.49
N ASP A 247 -9.72 29.10 -5.91
CA ASP A 247 -10.86 29.27 -5.00
C ASP A 247 -11.05 28.08 -4.04
N ASN A 248 -10.40 26.95 -4.30
CA ASN A 248 -10.46 25.78 -3.44
C ASN A 248 -9.46 25.88 -2.28
N ILE A 249 -9.99 26.23 -1.11
CA ILE A 249 -9.20 26.42 0.12
C ILE A 249 -8.34 25.20 0.51
N LEU A 250 -8.78 23.97 0.19
CA LEU A 250 -8.01 22.76 0.48
C LEU A 250 -6.76 22.66 -0.40
N ILE A 251 -6.87 23.02 -1.67
CA ILE A 251 -5.75 23.06 -2.61
C ILE A 251 -4.74 24.13 -2.18
N VAL A 252 -5.23 25.31 -1.81
CA VAL A 252 -4.38 26.41 -1.33
C VAL A 252 -3.63 26.00 -0.07
N ARG A 253 -4.33 25.41 0.91
CA ARG A 253 -3.70 24.90 2.14
C ARG A 253 -2.65 23.83 1.85
N SER A 254 -2.97 22.86 0.99
CA SER A 254 -2.03 21.79 0.63
C SER A 254 -0.79 22.36 -0.08
N SER A 255 -0.98 23.37 -0.94
CA SER A 255 0.11 24.06 -1.63
C SER A 255 1.07 24.73 -0.63
N PHE A 256 0.54 25.35 0.42
CA PHE A 256 1.37 25.92 1.49
C PHE A 256 2.10 24.84 2.30
N ILE A 257 1.46 23.71 2.61
CA ILE A 257 2.10 22.57 3.31
C ILE A 257 3.26 22.03 2.48
N ILE A 258 3.04 21.79 1.19
CA ILE A 258 4.09 21.33 0.25
C ILE A 258 5.25 22.33 0.25
N LEU A 259 4.97 23.62 0.05
CA LEU A 259 5.98 24.67 0.04
C LEU A 259 6.76 24.73 1.36
N GLN A 260 6.07 24.57 2.49
CA GLN A 260 6.67 24.52 3.81
C GLN A 260 7.66 23.37 3.92
N TYR A 261 7.26 22.14 3.57
CA TYR A 261 8.18 21.01 3.61
C TYR A 261 9.40 21.19 2.71
N GLN A 262 9.22 21.76 1.52
CA GLN A 262 10.34 22.00 0.61
C GLN A 262 11.34 23.05 1.15
N ILE A 263 10.88 24.02 1.94
CA ILE A 263 11.75 25.02 2.57
C ILE A 263 12.37 24.47 3.87
N LEU A 264 11.58 23.87 4.75
CA LEU A 264 12.05 23.35 6.06
C LEU A 264 13.12 22.27 5.90
N ASN A 265 12.99 21.43 4.88
CA ASN A 265 13.97 20.37 4.59
C ASN A 265 15.16 20.86 3.73
N ASN A 266 15.29 22.17 3.50
CA ASN A 266 16.35 22.78 2.67
C ASN A 266 16.39 22.25 1.23
N TYR A 267 15.25 21.82 0.68
CA TYR A 267 15.15 21.39 -0.72
C TYR A 267 15.07 22.57 -1.70
N ILE A 268 14.86 23.79 -1.20
CA ILE A 268 14.95 25.03 -1.94
C ILE A 268 16.16 25.81 -1.41
N GLU A 269 17.21 25.92 -2.23
CA GLU A 269 18.48 26.56 -1.86
C GLU A 269 18.31 28.06 -1.51
N GLU A 270 17.46 28.77 -2.26
CA GLU A 270 17.22 30.20 -2.10
C GLU A 270 15.72 30.45 -1.83
N PRO A 271 15.23 30.17 -0.61
CA PRO A 271 13.80 30.21 -0.31
C PRO A 271 13.21 31.60 -0.51
N PHE A 272 13.94 32.66 -0.15
CA PHE A 272 13.49 34.04 -0.38
C PHE A 272 13.30 34.35 -1.87
N GLU A 273 14.32 34.10 -2.69
CA GLU A 273 14.23 34.33 -4.14
C GLU A 273 13.09 33.50 -4.75
N PHE A 274 12.95 32.24 -4.32
CA PHE A 274 11.86 31.39 -4.76
C PHE A 274 10.49 31.97 -4.43
N LEU A 275 10.25 32.35 -3.17
CA LEU A 275 9.00 32.93 -2.70
C LEU A 275 8.67 34.24 -3.43
N THR A 276 9.66 35.03 -3.84
CA THR A 276 9.39 36.25 -4.60
C THR A 276 8.76 35.99 -5.98
N LYS A 277 9.03 34.81 -6.57
CA LYS A 277 8.61 34.43 -7.93
C LYS A 277 7.31 33.62 -7.97
N VAL A 278 6.78 33.22 -6.81
CA VAL A 278 5.52 32.49 -6.70
C VAL A 278 4.35 33.48 -6.61
N LEU A 279 3.26 33.21 -7.34
CA LEU A 279 2.01 33.97 -7.24
C LEU A 279 1.26 33.53 -5.99
N LEU A 280 0.96 34.47 -5.09
CA LEU A 280 0.16 34.22 -3.89
C LEU A 280 -1.34 34.42 -4.19
N PRO A 281 -2.26 33.80 -3.42
CA PRO A 281 -3.69 33.98 -3.64
C PRO A 281 -4.10 35.46 -3.60
N GLU A 282 -5.10 35.91 -4.36
CA GLU A 282 -5.60 37.30 -4.33
C GLU A 282 -6.11 37.75 -2.94
N ILE A 283 -6.61 36.81 -2.13
CA ILE A 283 -6.98 37.07 -0.72
C ILE A 283 -5.74 37.42 0.13
N ILE A 284 -4.56 37.10 -0.37
CA ILE A 284 -3.25 37.40 0.21
C ILE A 284 -2.55 38.53 -0.57
N ASP A 285 -2.94 38.76 -1.83
CA ASP A 285 -2.43 39.77 -2.77
C ASP A 285 -3.46 40.88 -3.08
N GLN A 286 -3.41 41.91 -2.23
CA GLN A 286 -3.88 43.30 -2.34
C GLN A 286 -5.30 43.67 -2.81
N ASP A 287 -5.91 43.14 -3.88
CA ASP A 287 -7.00 43.87 -4.57
C ASP A 287 -8.44 43.58 -4.08
N LYS A 288 -8.72 42.39 -3.53
CA LYS A 288 -10.01 42.08 -2.87
C LYS A 288 -10.03 42.41 -1.38
N LEU A 289 -8.86 42.36 -0.74
CA LEU A 289 -8.67 42.59 0.70
C LEU A 289 -9.21 43.95 1.17
N THR A 290 -8.99 45.01 0.38
CA THR A 290 -9.45 46.37 0.69
C THR A 290 -10.93 46.61 0.37
N LYS A 291 -11.59 45.74 -0.39
CA LYS A 291 -12.97 45.96 -0.87
C LYS A 291 -14.03 45.09 -0.20
N GLU A 292 -13.68 43.91 0.32
CA GLU A 292 -14.67 42.92 0.79
C GLU A 292 -14.53 42.43 2.24
N LEU A 293 -13.38 42.61 2.90
CA LEU A 293 -13.19 42.15 4.29
C LEU A 293 -13.49 43.26 5.30
N LEU A 294 -14.52 43.05 6.11
CA LEU A 294 -15.08 44.05 7.03
C LEU A 294 -14.30 44.23 8.34
N SER A 295 -13.28 43.40 8.65
CA SER A 295 -12.42 43.61 9.83
C SER A 295 -11.04 42.94 9.77
N ILE A 296 -10.06 43.55 10.43
CA ILE A 296 -8.68 43.03 10.65
C ILE A 296 -8.70 41.61 11.27
N ASN A 297 -9.70 41.29 12.09
CA ASN A 297 -9.82 39.98 12.73
C ASN A 297 -10.18 38.84 11.75
N GLN A 298 -11.00 39.12 10.73
CA GLN A 298 -11.30 38.15 9.67
C GLN A 298 -10.05 37.87 8.83
N TYR A 299 -9.29 38.92 8.52
CA TYR A 299 -8.00 38.82 7.85
C TYR A 299 -7.00 37.97 8.65
N LEU A 300 -6.85 38.24 9.95
CA LEU A 300 -6.02 37.43 10.84
C LEU A 300 -6.48 35.97 10.92
N GLY A 301 -7.79 35.71 10.89
CA GLY A 301 -8.34 34.36 10.87
C GLY A 301 -7.94 33.58 9.63
N ILE A 302 -8.00 34.21 8.45
CA ILE A 302 -7.59 33.59 7.18
C ILE A 302 -6.09 33.30 7.17
N ILE A 303 -5.26 34.28 7.56
CA ILE A 303 -3.81 34.09 7.62
C ILE A 303 -3.41 33.01 8.62
N ARG A 304 -4.02 32.99 9.82
CA ARG A 304 -3.78 31.92 10.81
C ARG A 304 -4.18 30.55 10.27
N THR A 305 -5.28 30.46 9.54
CA THR A 305 -5.77 29.20 8.96
C THR A 305 -4.86 28.72 7.82
N LEU A 306 -4.37 29.63 6.98
CA LEU A 306 -3.56 29.30 5.82
C LEU A 306 -2.08 29.07 6.14
N LEU A 307 -1.52 29.88 7.04
CA LEU A 307 -0.09 29.85 7.37
C LEU A 307 0.21 29.16 8.70
N SER A 308 -0.79 28.67 9.43
CA SER A 308 -0.60 27.93 10.69
C SER A 308 0.28 28.67 11.72
N ILE A 309 0.24 30.01 11.70
CA ILE A 309 0.96 30.90 12.61
C ILE A 309 0.18 31.01 13.93
N GLU A 310 0.77 30.53 15.03
CA GLU A 310 0.12 30.53 16.35
C GLU A 310 0.03 31.93 16.99
N TYR A 311 0.98 32.83 16.69
CA TYR A 311 1.05 34.14 17.34
C TYR A 311 1.27 35.30 16.35
N PHE A 312 0.44 36.32 16.49
CA PHE A 312 0.55 37.59 15.77
C PHE A 312 0.51 38.74 16.77
N GLN A 313 1.49 39.66 16.71
CA GLN A 313 1.39 40.94 17.42
C GLN A 313 0.51 41.91 16.62
N PRO A 314 -0.66 42.36 17.10
CA PRO A 314 -1.56 43.21 16.29
C PRO A 314 -0.94 44.52 15.80
N ASN A 315 0.09 45.01 16.49
CA ASN A 315 0.72 46.31 16.20
C ASN A 315 1.60 46.28 14.97
N ILE A 316 1.99 45.09 14.50
CA ILE A 316 2.94 44.96 13.41
C ILE A 316 2.30 45.40 12.08
N PHE A 317 0.99 45.18 11.91
CA PHE A 317 0.16 45.64 10.77
C PHE A 317 0.07 47.17 10.59
N GLN A 318 0.54 47.95 11.57
CA GLN A 318 0.60 49.41 11.46
C GLN A 318 1.90 49.91 10.80
N ILE A 319 2.89 49.03 10.64
CA ILE A 319 4.27 49.41 10.28
C ILE A 319 4.58 49.15 8.80
N TYR A 320 4.02 48.09 8.21
CA TYR A 320 4.22 47.73 6.79
C TYR A 320 2.91 47.68 6.00
N PRO A 321 2.92 47.97 4.69
CA PRO A 321 1.75 47.78 3.82
C PRO A 321 1.38 46.30 3.70
N VAL A 322 0.07 46.00 3.66
CA VAL A 322 -0.54 44.65 3.72
C VAL A 322 0.02 43.65 2.68
N ASN A 323 0.56 44.15 1.57
CA ASN A 323 1.19 43.35 0.52
C ASN A 323 2.58 42.80 0.88
N GLN A 324 3.32 43.49 1.77
CA GLN A 324 4.59 43.00 2.33
C GLN A 324 4.31 42.00 3.46
N TRP A 325 3.23 42.21 4.22
CA TRP A 325 2.80 41.36 5.32
C TRP A 325 2.65 39.89 4.94
N SER A 326 1.96 39.57 3.86
CA SER A 326 1.69 38.18 3.51
C SER A 326 2.95 37.38 3.17
N ARG A 327 3.84 37.99 2.36
CA ARG A 327 5.12 37.40 1.99
C ARG A 327 6.06 37.34 3.19
N GLU A 328 6.13 38.40 4.00
CA GLU A 328 6.96 38.44 5.20
C GLU A 328 6.45 37.47 6.28
N CYS A 329 5.14 37.30 6.44
CA CYS A 329 4.56 36.33 7.37
C CYS A 329 4.77 34.90 6.91
N LEU A 330 4.63 34.62 5.61
CA LEU A 330 5.00 33.34 5.04
C LEU A 330 6.49 33.08 5.26
N CYS A 331 7.35 34.05 4.96
CA CYS A 331 8.79 33.95 5.24
C CYS A 331 9.06 33.76 6.74
N TYR A 332 8.32 34.44 7.62
CA TYR A 332 8.48 34.34 9.07
C TYR A 332 8.04 32.96 9.58
N ASP A 333 6.85 32.48 9.20
CA ASP A 333 6.39 31.13 9.58
C ASP A 333 7.32 30.04 9.07
N LEU A 334 7.82 30.18 7.84
CA LEU A 334 8.67 29.19 7.21
C LEU A 334 10.12 29.24 7.69
N LEU A 335 10.68 30.42 7.99
CA LEU A 335 12.11 30.58 8.27
C LEU A 335 12.44 30.76 9.75
N VAL A 336 11.52 31.25 10.58
CA VAL A 336 11.76 31.26 12.03
C VAL A 336 11.76 29.83 12.58
N ARG A 337 11.06 28.90 11.92
CA ARG A 337 11.10 27.46 12.23
C ARG A 337 12.38 26.75 11.79
N THR A 338 13.15 27.28 10.83
CA THR A 338 14.43 26.68 10.39
C THR A 338 15.66 27.20 11.14
N ILE A 339 15.53 28.33 11.85
CA ILE A 339 16.64 28.99 12.56
C ILE A 339 16.77 28.50 14.03
N ILE A 340 15.79 27.75 14.55
CA ILE A 340 15.87 27.05 15.85
C ILE A 340 16.36 25.63 15.61
#